data_AF-A0A3C0PMA4-F1
#
_entry.id   AF-A0A3C0PMA4-F1
#
_cell.length_a   1.000
_cell.length_b   1.000
_cell.length_c   1.000
_cell.angle_alpha   90.00
_cell.angle_beta   90.00
_cell.angle_gamma   90.00
#
_symmetry.space_group_name_H-M   'P 1'
#
loop_
_entity.id
_entity.type
_entity.pdbx_description
1 polymer ?
#
loop_
_entity_poly.entity_id
_entity_poly.type
_entity_poly.pdbx_seq_one_letter_code
_entity_poly.pdbx_strand_id
1 'polypeptide(L)'
;MMTAEFDLQNVSDGYLADPYGVLAKLRAKSPVYRNPDGTFVLTGYDDIVQTYRDPMVWSSDKRATFRPKFGNTPLFEHHTNSVVFIDPPNHTRIRRLFQSAFTRKALEAFVPRITSLVDYYLDRLEDQGQMEVVEEFSFCLPIEVVCDLLGVPRQDRKFIRGWANAILTALEPTLTQKQFDSGNQAVGDFKQYLRDLIAHRRAYPDDAQDTEVLTVLADAKTDGERLTEMELLHQCIFMLNAGHETSTNMITHGIHEMLQNPDQINSLSENPNLIEPMVEEVLRYQAPIQINNRRATSDQ
;
A
#
# COMPACT_ATOMS: atom_id res chain seq x y z
N MET A 1 35.58 12.80 11.40
CA MET A 1 34.32 12.90 12.19
C MET A 1 33.82 11.49 12.40
N MET A 2 33.59 11.08 13.64
CA MET A 2 33.06 9.76 13.97
C MET A 2 31.72 9.60 13.24
N THR A 3 31.57 8.59 12.39
CA THR A 3 30.27 8.23 11.83
C THR A 3 29.36 7.90 13.00
N ALA A 4 28.32 8.70 13.23
CA ALA A 4 27.24 8.30 14.13
C ALA A 4 26.80 6.89 13.72
N GLU A 5 26.64 6.00 14.70
CA GLU A 5 26.11 4.67 14.44
C GLU A 5 24.73 4.81 13.78
N PHE A 6 24.47 4.01 12.75
CA PHE A 6 23.18 4.04 12.07
C PHE A 6 22.09 3.65 13.08
N ASP A 7 21.00 4.42 13.11
CA ASP A 7 19.81 4.15 13.89
C ASP A 7 18.59 4.35 13.00
N LEU A 8 17.87 3.28 12.71
CA LEU A 8 16.67 3.33 11.88
C LEU A 8 15.55 4.17 12.53
N GLN A 9 15.53 4.25 13.86
CA GLN A 9 14.53 5.04 14.60
C GLN A 9 14.90 6.53 14.65
N ASN A 10 16.15 6.88 14.33
CA ASN A 10 16.67 8.24 14.40
C ASN A 10 17.71 8.46 13.29
N VAL A 11 17.23 8.37 12.04
CA VAL A 11 18.09 8.58 10.87
C VAL A 11 18.63 10.01 10.82
N SER A 12 19.88 10.18 10.41
CA SER A 12 20.50 11.50 10.30
C SER A 12 19.79 12.40 9.29
N ASP A 13 19.84 13.72 9.45
CA ASP A 13 19.20 14.71 8.55
C ASP A 13 19.52 14.51 7.05
N GLY A 14 20.69 13.98 6.71
CA GLY A 14 21.08 13.67 5.32
C GLY A 14 20.56 12.35 4.76
N TYR A 15 19.91 11.50 5.58
CA TYR A 15 19.44 10.18 5.15
C TYR A 15 18.36 10.29 4.09
N LEU A 16 17.40 11.19 4.25
CA LEU A 16 16.33 11.36 3.26
C LEU A 16 16.84 11.92 1.92
N ALA A 17 17.97 12.65 1.93
CA ALA A 17 18.58 13.19 0.73
C ALA A 17 19.40 12.15 -0.06
N ASP A 18 20.02 11.18 0.62
CA ASP A 18 20.77 10.08 -0.01
C ASP A 18 20.64 8.77 0.80
N PRO A 19 19.45 8.13 0.79
CA PRO A 19 19.24 6.90 1.53
C PRO A 19 20.08 5.77 0.94
N TYR A 20 20.26 5.76 -0.40
CA TYR A 20 20.99 4.72 -1.11
C TYR A 20 22.48 4.70 -0.78
N GLY A 21 23.13 5.87 -0.68
CA GLY A 21 24.52 5.99 -0.27
C GLY A 21 24.75 5.58 1.19
N VAL A 22 23.81 5.90 2.09
CA VAL A 22 23.84 5.43 3.49
C VAL A 22 23.69 3.90 3.55
N LEU A 23 22.68 3.34 2.88
CA LEU A 23 22.43 1.90 2.85
C LEU A 23 23.57 1.12 2.16
N ALA A 24 24.22 1.69 1.15
CA ALA A 24 25.39 1.09 0.50
C ALA A 24 26.58 0.99 1.48
N LYS A 25 26.84 2.03 2.27
CA LYS A 25 27.87 2.00 3.32
C LYS A 25 27.52 1.00 4.42
N LEU A 26 26.25 0.90 4.80
CA LEU A 26 25.78 -0.08 5.78
C LEU A 26 25.99 -1.51 5.28
N ARG A 27 25.52 -1.82 4.05
CA ARG A 27 25.74 -3.11 3.37
C ARG A 27 27.21 -3.52 3.33
N ALA A 28 28.09 -2.60 2.94
CA ALA A 28 29.52 -2.86 2.80
C ALA A 28 30.20 -3.15 4.15
N LYS A 29 29.68 -2.60 5.25
CA LYS A 29 30.22 -2.80 6.60
C LYS A 29 29.65 -4.06 7.27
N SER A 30 28.33 -4.22 7.24
CA SER A 30 27.63 -5.37 7.80
C SER A 30 26.25 -5.51 7.14
N PRO A 31 26.02 -6.54 6.29
CA PRO A 31 24.73 -6.74 5.63
C PRO A 31 23.59 -7.03 6.63
N VAL A 32 23.95 -7.55 7.82
CA VAL A 32 23.09 -7.69 8.99
C VAL A 32 23.58 -6.72 10.06
N TYR A 33 22.87 -5.62 10.25
CA TYR A 33 23.25 -4.58 11.21
C TYR A 33 22.32 -4.61 12.42
N ARG A 34 22.87 -4.59 13.63
CA ARG A 34 22.08 -4.52 14.87
C ARG A 34 21.81 -3.07 15.24
N ASN A 35 20.54 -2.67 15.23
CA ASN A 35 20.10 -1.35 15.66
C ASN A 35 20.28 -1.16 17.18
N PRO A 36 20.32 0.09 17.67
CA PRO A 36 20.39 0.40 19.10
C PRO A 36 19.24 -0.19 19.92
N ASP A 37 18.03 -0.25 19.35
CA ASP A 37 16.83 -0.85 19.96
C ASP A 37 16.86 -2.39 20.03
N GLY A 38 17.93 -3.01 19.52
CA GLY A 38 18.12 -4.46 19.49
C GLY A 38 17.49 -5.16 18.30
N THR A 39 16.79 -4.45 17.41
CA THR A 39 16.32 -5.00 16.13
C THR A 39 17.49 -5.20 15.16
N PHE A 40 17.26 -5.97 14.10
CA PHE A 40 18.24 -6.18 13.04
C PHE A 40 17.74 -5.57 11.73
N VAL A 41 18.64 -4.86 11.04
CA VAL A 41 18.44 -4.30 9.72
C VAL A 41 19.18 -5.17 8.73
N LEU A 42 18.42 -5.81 7.86
CA LEU A 42 18.95 -6.56 6.73
C LEU A 42 19.06 -5.63 5.53
N THR A 43 20.21 -5.65 4.89
CA THR A 43 20.46 -4.85 3.70
C THR A 43 20.96 -5.69 2.52
N GLY A 44 21.39 -6.93 2.74
CA GLY A 44 21.72 -7.89 1.68
C GLY A 44 20.48 -8.39 0.94
N TYR A 45 20.54 -8.40 -0.40
CA TYR A 45 19.40 -8.83 -1.24
C TYR A 45 18.98 -10.28 -0.94
N ASP A 46 19.94 -11.20 -0.92
CA ASP A 46 19.66 -12.63 -0.71
C ASP A 46 19.09 -12.89 0.69
N ASP A 47 19.63 -12.22 1.73
CA ASP A 47 19.12 -12.31 3.10
C ASP A 47 17.66 -11.86 3.18
N ILE A 48 17.35 -10.71 2.56
CA ILE A 48 15.99 -10.16 2.50
C ILE A 48 15.04 -11.13 1.77
N VAL A 49 15.44 -11.65 0.60
CA VAL A 49 14.64 -12.60 -0.18
C VAL A 49 14.39 -13.88 0.61
N GLN A 50 15.40 -14.41 1.30
CA GLN A 50 15.24 -15.59 2.15
C GLN A 50 14.28 -15.32 3.30
N THR A 51 14.39 -14.16 3.97
CA THR A 51 13.45 -13.74 5.02
C THR A 51 12.01 -13.72 4.52
N TYR A 52 11.74 -13.24 3.31
CA TYR A 52 10.39 -13.22 2.76
C TYR A 52 9.84 -14.59 2.35
N ARG A 53 10.71 -15.57 2.06
CA ARG A 53 10.31 -16.90 1.58
C ARG A 53 9.91 -17.87 2.70
N ASP A 54 10.32 -17.61 3.93
CA ASP A 54 10.03 -18.47 5.08
C ASP A 54 9.16 -17.77 6.15
N PRO A 55 7.83 -17.75 5.98
CA PRO A 55 6.93 -17.12 6.95
C PRO A 55 6.78 -17.91 8.26
N MET A 56 7.30 -19.15 8.36
CA MET A 56 7.26 -19.92 9.61
C MET A 56 8.34 -19.44 10.57
N VAL A 57 9.50 -19.08 10.03
CA VAL A 57 10.59 -18.42 10.78
C VAL A 57 10.34 -16.92 10.91
N TRP A 58 9.96 -16.26 9.82
CA TRP A 58 9.86 -14.80 9.72
C TRP A 58 8.40 -14.36 9.68
N SER A 59 7.83 -14.24 10.86
CA SER A 59 6.42 -13.93 11.09
C SER A 59 6.05 -12.50 10.67
N SER A 60 4.89 -12.38 10.04
CA SER A 60 4.20 -11.12 9.74
C SER A 60 3.11 -10.78 10.78
N ASP A 61 2.76 -11.71 11.69
CA ASP A 61 1.80 -11.45 12.78
C ASP A 61 2.27 -10.28 13.67
N LYS A 62 1.49 -9.20 13.65
CA LYS A 62 1.79 -7.98 14.43
C LYS A 62 1.05 -7.87 15.75
N ARG A 63 0.30 -8.88 16.20
CA ARG A 63 -0.48 -8.81 17.45
C ARG A 63 0.40 -8.46 18.64
N ALA A 64 1.55 -9.10 18.80
CA ALA A 64 2.46 -8.80 19.90
C ALA A 64 3.09 -7.39 19.78
N THR A 65 3.39 -6.95 18.56
CA THR A 65 3.98 -5.63 18.28
C THR A 65 2.97 -4.50 18.50
N PHE A 66 1.73 -4.70 18.08
CA PHE A 66 0.69 -3.67 18.12
C PHE A 66 -0.15 -3.68 19.40
N ARG A 67 -0.13 -4.76 20.19
CA ARG A 67 -0.88 -4.82 21.45
C ARG A 67 -0.50 -3.71 22.43
N PRO A 68 0.80 -3.43 22.70
CA PRO A 68 1.18 -2.33 23.60
C PRO A 68 0.77 -0.96 23.07
N LYS A 69 0.79 -0.78 21.74
CA LYS A 69 0.49 0.50 21.08
C LYS A 69 -1.01 0.78 21.04
N PHE A 70 -1.82 -0.22 20.70
CA PHE A 70 -3.24 -0.04 20.39
C PHE A 70 -4.19 -0.62 21.43
N GLY A 71 -3.75 -1.52 22.32
CA GLY A 71 -4.64 -2.17 23.27
C GLY A 71 -5.70 -3.05 22.58
N ASN A 72 -6.96 -2.97 23.02
CA ASN A 72 -8.10 -3.67 22.43
C ASN A 72 -9.05 -2.67 21.73
N THR A 73 -8.55 -2.00 20.69
CA THR A 73 -9.32 -0.97 19.96
C THR A 73 -9.54 -1.32 18.49
N PRO A 74 -10.39 -0.58 17.75
CA PRO A 74 -10.57 -0.79 16.31
C PRO A 74 -9.26 -0.75 15.50
N LEU A 75 -8.31 0.10 15.86
CA LEU A 75 -6.97 0.11 15.23
C LEU A 75 -6.24 -1.21 15.42
N PHE A 76 -6.28 -1.78 16.63
CA PHE A 76 -5.69 -3.09 16.90
C PHE A 76 -6.36 -4.17 16.05
N GLU A 77 -7.70 -4.18 16.01
CA GLU A 77 -8.47 -5.15 15.22
C GLU A 77 -8.10 -5.07 13.74
N HIS A 78 -8.09 -3.88 13.14
CA HIS A 78 -7.74 -3.72 11.73
C HIS A 78 -6.31 -4.16 11.43
N HIS A 79 -5.34 -3.65 12.19
CA HIS A 79 -3.92 -3.92 11.98
C HIS A 79 -3.47 -5.33 12.43
N THR A 80 -4.41 -6.21 12.78
CA THR A 80 -4.12 -7.62 13.10
C THR A 80 -5.05 -8.62 12.39
N ASN A 81 -5.95 -8.13 11.52
CA ASN A 81 -6.82 -8.96 10.67
C ASN A 81 -6.64 -8.68 9.15
N SER A 82 -5.98 -7.59 8.77
CA SER A 82 -5.57 -7.37 7.37
C SER A 82 -4.48 -8.36 6.95
N VAL A 83 -4.52 -8.80 5.69
CA VAL A 83 -3.68 -9.88 5.16
C VAL A 83 -2.18 -9.61 5.32
N VAL A 84 -1.76 -8.35 5.33
CA VAL A 84 -0.35 -7.96 5.51
C VAL A 84 0.19 -8.21 6.94
N PHE A 85 -0.68 -8.39 7.94
CA PHE A 85 -0.32 -8.50 9.36
C PHE A 85 -0.64 -9.85 9.99
N ILE A 86 -0.82 -10.89 9.19
CA ILE A 86 -1.17 -12.24 9.64
C ILE A 86 -0.32 -13.28 8.91
N ASP A 87 -0.14 -14.43 9.55
CA ASP A 87 0.62 -15.57 9.00
C ASP A 87 -0.31 -16.70 8.50
N PRO A 88 0.23 -17.67 7.73
CA PRO A 88 -0.48 -18.91 7.44
C PRO A 88 -0.95 -19.64 8.73
N PRO A 89 -2.07 -20.38 8.69
CA PRO A 89 -2.90 -20.68 7.50
C PRO A 89 -3.90 -19.57 7.14
N ASN A 90 -4.19 -18.64 8.06
CA ASN A 90 -5.20 -17.59 7.83
C ASN A 90 -4.82 -16.65 6.68
N HIS A 91 -3.55 -16.24 6.62
CA HIS A 91 -3.02 -15.47 5.48
C HIS A 91 -3.34 -16.14 4.15
N THR A 92 -2.97 -17.42 4.00
CA THR A 92 -3.14 -18.18 2.75
C THR A 92 -4.60 -18.25 2.34
N ARG A 93 -5.51 -18.55 3.29
CA ARG A 93 -6.94 -18.63 3.03
C ARG A 93 -7.52 -17.27 2.60
N ILE A 94 -7.30 -16.23 3.40
CA ILE A 94 -7.84 -14.89 3.15
C ILE A 94 -7.30 -14.33 1.84
N ARG A 95 -5.98 -14.47 1.59
CA ARG A 95 -5.35 -14.04 0.34
C ARG A 95 -5.97 -14.72 -0.88
N ARG A 96 -6.14 -16.05 -0.85
CA ARG A 96 -6.78 -16.81 -1.94
C ARG A 96 -8.18 -16.28 -2.24
N LEU A 97 -9.00 -16.11 -1.20
CA LEU A 97 -10.38 -15.63 -1.34
C LEU A 97 -10.42 -14.20 -1.90
N PHE A 98 -9.59 -13.31 -1.35
CA PHE A 98 -9.54 -11.91 -1.78
C PHE A 98 -9.02 -11.75 -3.22
N GLN A 99 -7.98 -12.51 -3.60
CA GLN A 99 -7.41 -12.49 -4.95
C GLN A 99 -8.36 -12.98 -6.03
N SER A 100 -9.44 -13.70 -5.68
CA SER A 100 -10.44 -14.15 -6.66
C SER A 100 -11.13 -12.99 -7.39
N ALA A 101 -11.15 -11.78 -6.82
CA ALA A 101 -11.66 -10.58 -7.47
C ALA A 101 -10.63 -9.85 -8.37
N PHE A 102 -9.35 -10.23 -8.32
CA PHE A 102 -8.25 -9.61 -9.07
C PHE A 102 -7.70 -10.53 -10.15
N THR A 103 -8.58 -11.24 -10.85
CA THR A 103 -8.16 -12.06 -12.00
C THR A 103 -7.61 -11.18 -13.11
N ARG A 104 -6.76 -11.73 -13.98
CA ARG A 104 -6.25 -11.03 -15.16
C ARG A 104 -7.38 -10.36 -15.96
N LYS A 105 -8.47 -11.11 -16.21
CA LYS A 105 -9.65 -10.61 -16.93
C LYS A 105 -10.31 -9.42 -16.22
N ALA A 106 -10.43 -9.49 -14.88
CA ALA A 106 -11.00 -8.39 -14.11
C ALA A 106 -10.11 -7.13 -14.20
N LEU A 107 -8.79 -7.30 -14.07
CA LEU A 107 -7.83 -6.19 -14.21
C LEU A 107 -7.82 -5.59 -15.63
N GLU A 108 -7.89 -6.41 -16.67
CA GLU A 108 -8.00 -5.95 -18.07
C GLU A 108 -9.27 -5.11 -18.30
N ALA A 109 -10.39 -5.46 -17.65
CA ALA A 109 -11.63 -4.69 -17.73
C ALA A 109 -11.52 -3.30 -17.08
N PHE A 110 -10.55 -3.08 -16.19
CA PHE A 110 -10.27 -1.78 -15.58
C PHE A 110 -9.38 -0.88 -16.43
N VAL A 111 -8.62 -1.42 -17.39
CA VAL A 111 -7.69 -0.64 -18.21
C VAL A 111 -8.37 0.57 -18.88
N PRO A 112 -9.53 0.42 -19.58
CA PRO A 112 -10.20 1.57 -20.19
C PRO A 112 -10.56 2.66 -19.18
N ARG A 113 -10.97 2.27 -17.96
CA ARG A 113 -11.32 3.22 -16.90
C ARG A 113 -10.08 3.99 -16.41
N ILE A 114 -8.95 3.30 -16.23
CA ILE A 114 -7.69 3.93 -15.84
C ILE A 114 -7.22 4.88 -16.95
N THR A 115 -7.27 4.47 -18.22
CA THR A 115 -6.94 5.34 -19.36
C THR A 115 -7.78 6.61 -19.35
N SER A 116 -9.12 6.50 -19.24
CA SER A 116 -9.99 7.67 -19.18
C SER A 116 -9.73 8.58 -17.97
N LEU A 117 -9.25 8.03 -16.85
CA LEU A 117 -8.84 8.85 -15.70
C LEU A 117 -7.55 9.62 -15.99
N VAL A 118 -6.57 8.95 -16.58
CA VAL A 118 -5.31 9.59 -16.98
C VAL A 118 -5.60 10.71 -17.98
N ASP A 119 -6.36 10.43 -19.03
CA ASP A 119 -6.77 11.43 -20.04
C ASP A 119 -7.47 12.63 -19.38
N TYR A 120 -8.45 12.38 -18.51
CA TYR A 120 -9.16 13.44 -17.78
C TYR A 120 -8.22 14.37 -17.00
N TYR A 121 -7.23 13.83 -16.30
CA TYR A 121 -6.30 14.67 -15.55
C TYR A 121 -5.31 15.40 -16.46
N LEU A 122 -4.83 14.76 -17.53
CA LEU A 122 -3.94 15.40 -18.49
C LEU A 122 -4.63 16.54 -19.25
N ASP A 123 -5.85 16.31 -19.76
CA ASP A 123 -6.64 17.31 -20.48
C ASP A 123 -6.92 18.55 -19.61
N ARG A 124 -7.24 18.34 -18.33
CA ARG A 124 -7.51 19.44 -17.38
C ARG A 124 -6.29 20.33 -17.12
N LEU A 125 -5.10 19.79 -17.30
CA LEU A 125 -3.83 20.45 -16.98
C LEU A 125 -3.12 20.98 -18.24
N GLU A 126 -3.54 20.54 -19.43
CA GLU A 126 -2.96 20.96 -20.72
C GLU A 126 -2.95 22.49 -20.88
N ASP A 127 -4.10 23.15 -20.66
CA ASP A 127 -4.26 24.60 -20.81
C ASP A 127 -3.41 25.43 -19.84
N GLN A 128 -2.91 24.84 -18.75
CA GLN A 128 -2.14 25.54 -17.73
C GLN A 128 -0.66 25.69 -18.12
N GLY A 129 -0.15 24.86 -19.03
CA GLY A 129 1.26 24.83 -19.44
C GLY A 129 2.25 24.46 -18.32
N GLN A 130 1.76 24.13 -17.14
CA GLN A 130 2.49 23.69 -15.96
C GLN A 130 1.60 22.78 -15.12
N MET A 131 2.21 21.88 -14.33
CA MET A 131 1.50 20.94 -13.46
C MET A 131 2.31 20.70 -12.19
N GLU A 132 1.66 20.76 -11.03
CA GLU A 132 2.19 20.18 -9.80
C GLU A 132 1.83 18.68 -9.80
N VAL A 133 2.82 17.85 -10.16
CA VAL A 133 2.63 16.42 -10.44
C VAL A 133 2.06 15.66 -9.24
N VAL A 134 2.38 16.06 -8.01
CA VAL A 134 1.99 15.30 -6.81
C VAL A 134 0.50 15.48 -6.53
N GLU A 135 0.09 16.67 -6.14
CA GLU A 135 -1.26 17.04 -5.76
C GLU A 135 -2.25 16.96 -6.92
N GLU A 136 -1.85 17.36 -8.14
CA GLU A 136 -2.78 17.50 -9.26
C GLU A 136 -2.96 16.21 -10.09
N PHE A 137 -2.03 15.25 -9.99
CA PHE A 137 -2.04 14.02 -10.79
C PHE A 137 -1.79 12.75 -9.97
N SER A 138 -0.56 12.52 -9.51
CA SER A 138 -0.14 11.23 -8.93
C SER A 138 -0.80 10.89 -7.59
N PHE A 139 -1.21 11.88 -6.80
CA PHE A 139 -2.01 11.67 -5.59
C PHE A 139 -3.48 11.38 -5.89
N CYS A 140 -4.01 11.97 -6.97
CA CYS A 140 -5.42 11.91 -7.34
C CYS A 140 -5.77 10.60 -8.08
N LEU A 141 -4.94 10.16 -9.01
CA LEU A 141 -5.23 8.99 -9.84
C LEU A 141 -5.43 7.69 -9.03
N PRO A 142 -4.52 7.27 -8.11
CA PRO A 142 -4.66 5.99 -7.44
C PRO A 142 -5.84 5.93 -6.48
N ILE A 143 -6.18 7.03 -5.81
CA ILE A 143 -7.36 7.08 -4.94
C ILE A 143 -8.64 6.91 -5.76
N GLU A 144 -8.71 7.49 -6.96
CA GLU A 144 -9.87 7.29 -7.85
C GLU A 144 -9.99 5.84 -8.30
N VAL A 145 -8.87 5.21 -8.69
CA VAL A 145 -8.84 3.81 -9.12
C VAL A 145 -9.28 2.87 -8.00
N VAL A 146 -8.75 3.02 -6.78
CA VAL A 146 -9.13 2.16 -5.66
C VAL A 146 -10.57 2.40 -5.21
N CYS A 147 -11.05 3.65 -5.25
CA CYS A 147 -12.46 3.95 -4.99
C CYS A 147 -13.38 3.33 -6.04
N ASP A 148 -13.01 3.39 -7.33
CA ASP A 148 -13.75 2.72 -8.41
C ASP A 148 -13.78 1.19 -8.19
N LEU A 149 -12.64 0.57 -7.84
CA LEU A 149 -12.56 -0.85 -7.50
C LEU A 149 -13.48 -1.23 -6.33
N LEU A 150 -13.63 -0.37 -5.33
CA LEU A 150 -14.50 -0.59 -4.18
C LEU A 150 -15.98 -0.26 -4.45
N GLY A 151 -16.32 0.36 -5.59
CA GLY A 151 -17.67 0.84 -5.86
C GLY A 151 -18.04 2.12 -5.10
N VAL A 152 -17.05 2.87 -4.61
CA VAL A 152 -17.26 4.10 -3.82
C VAL A 152 -17.69 5.25 -4.76
N PRO A 153 -18.89 5.82 -4.57
CA PRO A 153 -19.35 6.98 -5.32
C PRO A 153 -18.42 8.19 -5.17
N ARG A 154 -18.29 8.99 -6.23
CA ARG A 154 -17.35 10.14 -6.28
C ARG A 154 -17.55 11.14 -5.14
N GLN A 155 -18.80 11.41 -4.76
CA GLN A 155 -19.14 12.35 -3.69
C GLN A 155 -18.59 11.93 -2.31
N ASP A 156 -18.35 10.63 -2.11
CA ASP A 156 -17.95 10.09 -0.80
C ASP A 156 -16.43 9.97 -0.64
N ARG A 157 -15.66 10.05 -1.75
CA ARG A 157 -14.22 9.80 -1.78
C ARG A 157 -13.42 10.70 -0.83
N LYS A 158 -13.89 11.93 -0.59
CA LYS A 158 -13.25 12.85 0.35
C LYS A 158 -13.27 12.31 1.79
N PHE A 159 -14.38 11.72 2.22
CA PHE A 159 -14.52 11.13 3.56
C PHE A 159 -13.65 9.88 3.67
N ILE A 160 -13.72 9.02 2.65
CA ILE A 160 -12.97 7.77 2.54
C ILE A 160 -11.46 8.02 2.62
N ARG A 161 -10.95 9.03 1.90
CA ARG A 161 -9.55 9.46 1.99
C ARG A 161 -9.17 9.94 3.39
N GLY A 162 -10.04 10.72 4.03
CA GLY A 162 -9.82 11.20 5.40
C GLY A 162 -9.67 10.05 6.40
N TRP A 163 -10.54 9.04 6.30
CA TRP A 163 -10.45 7.84 7.13
C TRP A 163 -9.19 7.02 6.81
N ALA A 164 -8.86 6.81 5.54
CA ALA A 164 -7.65 6.09 5.13
C ALA A 164 -6.39 6.69 5.75
N ASN A 165 -6.24 8.03 5.65
CA ASN A 165 -5.10 8.74 6.20
C ASN A 165 -5.05 8.63 7.73
N ALA A 166 -6.19 8.81 8.43
CA ALA A 166 -6.24 8.66 9.88
C ALA A 166 -5.85 7.24 10.35
N ILE A 167 -6.24 6.21 9.60
CA ILE A 167 -5.88 4.82 9.88
C ILE A 167 -4.37 4.60 9.65
N LEU A 168 -3.82 5.11 8.55
CA LEU A 168 -2.40 4.93 8.23
C LEU A 168 -1.49 5.72 9.15
N THR A 169 -1.87 6.96 9.50
CA THR A 169 -1.16 7.80 10.48
C THR A 169 -1.00 7.06 11.81
N ALA A 170 -1.91 6.14 12.17
CA ALA A 170 -1.78 5.34 13.38
C ALA A 170 -0.58 4.38 13.38
N LEU A 171 0.06 4.13 12.23
CA LEU A 171 1.28 3.31 12.14
C LEU A 171 2.56 4.09 12.45
N GLU A 172 2.53 5.42 12.46
CA GLU A 172 3.67 6.26 12.79
C GLU A 172 4.30 5.89 14.15
N PRO A 173 5.64 5.96 14.32
CA PRO A 173 6.31 5.54 15.56
C PRO A 173 5.73 6.19 16.82
N THR A 174 5.35 7.45 16.71
CA THR A 174 4.75 8.24 17.81
C THR A 174 3.36 8.74 17.42
N LEU A 175 2.39 8.59 18.33
CA LEU A 175 1.03 9.07 18.15
C LEU A 175 0.66 10.06 19.25
N THR A 176 0.03 11.17 18.86
CA THR A 176 -0.75 11.98 19.79
C THR A 176 -2.06 11.27 20.12
N GLN A 177 -2.65 11.56 21.29
CA GLN A 177 -3.96 11.02 21.66
C GLN A 177 -5.04 11.32 20.61
N LYS A 178 -5.00 12.52 20.02
CA LYS A 178 -5.93 12.93 18.95
C LYS A 178 -5.81 12.04 17.70
N GLN A 179 -4.58 11.73 17.26
CA GLN A 179 -4.36 10.83 16.12
C GLN A 179 -4.83 9.41 16.45
N PHE A 180 -4.56 8.93 17.65
CA PHE A 180 -5.03 7.62 18.11
C PHE A 180 -6.57 7.52 18.10
N ASP A 181 -7.27 8.51 18.67
CA ASP A 181 -8.73 8.54 18.71
C ASP A 181 -9.32 8.66 17.30
N SER A 182 -8.73 9.54 16.47
CA SER A 182 -9.15 9.72 15.07
C SER A 182 -8.99 8.44 14.25
N GLY A 183 -7.90 7.70 14.42
CA GLY A 183 -7.69 6.44 13.72
C GLY A 183 -8.69 5.37 14.15
N ASN A 184 -8.99 5.26 15.44
CA ASN A 184 -10.00 4.32 15.95
C ASN A 184 -11.40 4.64 15.43
N GLN A 185 -11.78 5.93 15.42
CA GLN A 185 -13.05 6.37 14.86
C GLN A 185 -13.11 6.07 13.35
N ALA A 186 -12.05 6.38 12.61
CA ALA A 186 -11.97 6.13 11.17
C ALA A 186 -12.15 4.66 10.80
N VAL A 187 -11.57 3.71 11.56
CA VAL A 187 -11.82 2.27 11.34
C VAL A 187 -13.31 1.94 11.53
N GLY A 188 -13.96 2.50 12.55
CA GLY A 188 -15.38 2.29 12.81
C GLY A 188 -16.27 2.84 11.69
N ASP A 189 -16.08 4.11 11.36
CA ASP A 189 -16.85 4.83 10.34
C ASP A 189 -16.70 4.18 8.96
N PHE A 190 -15.47 3.81 8.59
CA PHE A 190 -15.21 3.20 7.29
C PHE A 190 -15.80 1.78 7.19
N LYS A 191 -15.72 0.97 8.26
CA LYS A 191 -16.43 -0.33 8.30
C LYS A 191 -17.93 -0.14 8.15
N GLN A 192 -18.51 0.87 8.81
CA GLN A 192 -19.94 1.12 8.72
C GLN A 192 -20.34 1.54 7.31
N TYR A 193 -19.59 2.46 6.69
CA TYR A 193 -19.81 2.88 5.32
C TYR A 193 -19.80 1.70 4.33
N LEU A 194 -18.81 0.80 4.45
CA LEU A 194 -18.73 -0.38 3.59
C LEU A 194 -19.91 -1.33 3.78
N ARG A 195 -20.42 -1.49 5.02
CA ARG A 195 -21.66 -2.27 5.26
C ARG A 195 -22.86 -1.63 4.57
N ASP A 196 -23.00 -0.33 4.71
CA ASP A 196 -24.11 0.42 4.12
C ASP A 196 -24.05 0.34 2.58
N LEU A 197 -22.84 0.43 2.00
CA LEU A 197 -22.63 0.25 0.57
C LEU A 197 -22.99 -1.17 0.11
N ILE A 198 -22.54 -2.21 0.81
CA ILE A 198 -22.94 -3.61 0.50
C ILE A 198 -24.46 -3.77 0.59
N ALA A 199 -25.09 -3.24 1.63
CA ALA A 199 -26.54 -3.32 1.82
C ALA A 199 -27.29 -2.59 0.71
N HIS A 200 -26.82 -1.41 0.31
CA HIS A 200 -27.37 -0.64 -0.81
C HIS A 200 -27.28 -1.42 -2.12
N ARG A 201 -26.11 -1.98 -2.46
CA ARG A 201 -25.94 -2.79 -3.69
C ARG A 201 -26.81 -4.04 -3.70
N ARG A 202 -27.05 -4.67 -2.54
CA ARG A 202 -27.99 -5.80 -2.44
C ARG A 202 -29.45 -5.39 -2.63
N ALA A 203 -29.83 -4.19 -2.19
CA ALA A 203 -31.18 -3.66 -2.37
C ALA A 203 -31.42 -3.11 -3.79
N TYR A 204 -30.37 -2.58 -4.42
CA TYR A 204 -30.39 -1.95 -5.74
C TYR A 204 -29.24 -2.51 -6.62
N PRO A 205 -29.38 -3.75 -7.14
CA PRO A 205 -28.30 -4.41 -7.88
C PRO A 205 -27.85 -3.67 -9.15
N ASP A 206 -28.77 -2.94 -9.80
CA ASP A 206 -28.47 -2.17 -11.02
C ASP A 206 -27.51 -0.99 -10.77
N ASP A 207 -27.30 -0.60 -9.51
CA ASP A 207 -26.33 0.43 -9.15
C ASP A 207 -24.89 -0.13 -9.01
N ALA A 208 -24.72 -1.46 -8.97
CA ALA A 208 -23.41 -2.11 -8.89
C ALA A 208 -22.79 -2.25 -10.28
N GLN A 209 -21.49 -1.99 -10.40
CA GLN A 209 -20.74 -2.41 -11.59
C GLN A 209 -20.20 -3.83 -11.39
N ASP A 210 -20.18 -4.64 -12.45
CA ASP A 210 -19.66 -6.02 -12.43
C ASP A 210 -18.19 -6.10 -11.97
N THR A 211 -17.48 -4.97 -12.04
CA THR A 211 -16.06 -4.84 -11.68
C THR A 211 -15.84 -4.45 -10.22
N GLU A 212 -16.89 -4.12 -9.45
CA GLU A 212 -16.77 -3.73 -8.03
C GLU A 212 -16.32 -4.91 -7.16
N VAL A 213 -15.07 -4.87 -6.71
CA VAL A 213 -14.45 -5.88 -5.84
C VAL A 213 -15.25 -6.10 -4.57
N LEU A 214 -15.81 -5.04 -3.98
CA LEU A 214 -16.59 -5.12 -2.74
C LEU A 214 -17.81 -6.03 -2.92
N THR A 215 -18.59 -5.78 -3.97
CA THR A 215 -19.83 -6.52 -4.28
C THR A 215 -19.51 -7.95 -4.70
N VAL A 216 -18.48 -8.13 -5.53
CA VAL A 216 -17.99 -9.46 -5.94
C VAL A 216 -17.61 -10.29 -4.71
N LEU A 217 -16.79 -9.74 -3.80
CA LEU A 217 -16.29 -10.49 -2.64
C LEU A 217 -17.32 -10.65 -1.51
N ALA A 218 -18.34 -9.79 -1.42
CA ALA A 218 -19.38 -9.88 -0.40
C ALA A 218 -20.18 -11.20 -0.47
N ASP A 219 -20.39 -11.72 -1.68
CA ASP A 219 -21.18 -12.92 -1.93
C ASP A 219 -20.37 -14.06 -2.57
N ALA A 220 -19.11 -13.83 -2.95
CA ALA A 220 -18.24 -14.84 -3.54
C ALA A 220 -17.96 -16.02 -2.60
N LYS A 221 -17.90 -17.21 -3.23
CA LYS A 221 -17.33 -18.42 -2.62
C LYS A 221 -16.19 -18.93 -3.48
N THR A 222 -15.08 -19.30 -2.85
CA THR A 222 -13.97 -20.01 -3.50
C THR A 222 -13.77 -21.32 -2.77
N ASP A 223 -13.84 -22.44 -3.48
CA ASP A 223 -13.71 -23.79 -2.93
C ASP A 223 -14.66 -24.07 -1.74
N GLY A 224 -15.87 -23.50 -1.79
CA GLY A 224 -16.90 -23.67 -0.74
C GLY A 224 -16.72 -22.76 0.48
N GLU A 225 -15.64 -21.99 0.54
CA GLU A 225 -15.36 -21.02 1.61
C GLU A 225 -15.69 -19.59 1.18
N ARG A 226 -15.92 -18.70 2.15
CA ARG A 226 -16.13 -17.26 1.95
C ARG A 226 -15.35 -16.46 2.98
N LEU A 227 -15.06 -15.20 2.67
CA LEU A 227 -14.59 -14.25 3.69
C LEU A 227 -15.70 -14.05 4.73
N THR A 228 -15.32 -13.95 6.00
CA THR A 228 -16.24 -13.39 6.99
C THR A 228 -16.45 -11.91 6.69
N GLU A 229 -17.54 -11.33 7.18
CA GLU A 229 -17.79 -9.89 7.02
C GLU A 229 -16.59 -9.06 7.50
N MET A 230 -16.07 -9.37 8.68
CA MET A 230 -14.92 -8.66 9.24
C MET A 230 -13.65 -8.83 8.39
N GLU A 231 -13.40 -10.02 7.85
CA GLU A 231 -12.27 -10.24 6.94
C GLU A 231 -12.39 -9.40 5.68
N LEU A 232 -13.57 -9.36 5.06
CA LEU A 232 -13.85 -8.53 3.89
C LEU A 232 -13.62 -7.05 4.18
N LEU A 233 -14.25 -6.52 5.22
CA LEU A 233 -14.18 -5.10 5.57
C LEU A 233 -12.73 -4.65 5.82
N HIS A 234 -11.94 -5.44 6.57
CA HIS A 234 -10.54 -5.09 6.81
C HIS A 234 -9.65 -5.21 5.57
N GLN A 235 -9.95 -6.11 4.63
CA GLN A 235 -9.21 -6.15 3.36
C GLN A 235 -9.59 -4.97 2.45
N CYS A 236 -10.86 -4.54 2.44
CA CYS A 236 -11.29 -3.36 1.68
C CYS A 236 -10.66 -2.07 2.21
N ILE A 237 -10.60 -1.89 3.53
CA ILE A 237 -9.87 -0.77 4.15
C ILE A 237 -8.38 -0.85 3.77
N PHE A 238 -7.75 -2.02 3.94
CA PHE A 238 -6.34 -2.19 3.61
C PHE A 238 -6.02 -1.92 2.14
N MET A 239 -6.90 -2.31 1.21
CA MET A 239 -6.70 -2.07 -0.22
C MET A 239 -6.61 -0.58 -0.53
N LEU A 240 -7.41 0.26 0.14
CA LEU A 240 -7.33 1.70 0.02
C LEU A 240 -5.99 2.24 0.52
N ASN A 241 -5.55 1.83 1.70
CA ASN A 241 -4.26 2.25 2.26
C ASN A 241 -3.08 1.76 1.41
N ALA A 242 -3.11 0.51 0.97
CA ALA A 242 -2.02 -0.11 0.22
C ALA A 242 -1.91 0.42 -1.20
N GLY A 243 -3.04 0.65 -1.88
CA GLY A 243 -3.08 1.03 -3.29
C GLY A 243 -2.97 2.53 -3.56
N HIS A 244 -3.12 3.38 -2.54
CA HIS A 244 -3.07 4.84 -2.72
C HIS A 244 -1.64 5.37 -2.68
N GLU A 245 -1.00 5.43 -1.51
CA GLU A 245 0.29 6.12 -1.35
C GLU A 245 1.44 5.47 -2.12
N THR A 246 1.49 4.14 -2.15
CA THR A 246 2.57 3.43 -2.86
C THR A 246 2.53 3.69 -4.37
N SER A 247 1.34 3.70 -4.95
CA SER A 247 1.12 4.02 -6.37
C SER A 247 1.37 5.50 -6.65
N THR A 248 0.98 6.39 -5.74
CA THR A 248 1.32 7.82 -5.85
C THR A 248 2.82 8.00 -5.94
N ASN A 249 3.57 7.46 -4.98
CA ASN A 249 5.02 7.55 -4.97
C ASN A 249 5.65 6.91 -6.21
N MET A 250 5.14 5.75 -6.66
CA MET A 250 5.62 5.11 -7.89
C MET A 250 5.47 5.99 -9.13
N ILE A 251 4.30 6.61 -9.31
CA ILE A 251 4.04 7.51 -10.44
C ILE A 251 4.92 8.75 -10.34
N THR A 252 4.99 9.37 -9.16
CA THR A 252 5.84 10.54 -8.91
C THR A 252 7.31 10.24 -9.19
N HIS A 253 7.83 9.12 -8.66
CA HIS A 253 9.21 8.70 -8.88
C HIS A 253 9.48 8.42 -10.35
N GLY A 254 8.58 7.72 -11.04
CA GLY A 254 8.72 7.44 -12.47
C GLY A 254 8.81 8.73 -13.30
N ILE A 255 7.91 9.68 -13.06
CA ILE A 255 7.94 10.99 -13.73
C ILE A 255 9.24 11.74 -13.39
N HIS A 256 9.62 11.79 -12.12
CA HIS A 256 10.85 12.44 -11.68
C HIS A 256 12.09 11.88 -12.38
N GLU A 257 12.26 10.55 -12.36
CA GLU A 257 13.42 9.88 -12.97
C GLU A 257 13.44 10.05 -14.49
N MET A 258 12.28 9.99 -15.15
CA MET A 258 12.20 10.27 -16.59
C MET A 258 12.66 11.70 -16.91
N LEU A 259 12.24 12.69 -16.12
CA LEU A 259 12.66 14.09 -16.30
C LEU A 259 14.16 14.30 -16.03
N GLN A 260 14.75 13.54 -15.10
CA GLN A 260 16.21 13.56 -14.85
C GLN A 260 17.01 12.82 -15.93
N ASN A 261 16.38 11.96 -16.75
CA ASN A 261 17.03 11.13 -17.76
C ASN A 261 16.34 11.30 -19.15
N PRO A 262 16.46 12.46 -19.83
CA PRO A 262 15.74 12.75 -21.08
C PRO A 262 15.99 11.74 -22.21
N ASP A 263 17.16 11.12 -22.27
CA ASP A 263 17.51 10.11 -23.26
C ASP A 263 16.60 8.87 -23.16
N GLN A 264 16.13 8.54 -21.93
CA GLN A 264 15.19 7.45 -21.69
C GLN A 264 13.78 7.81 -22.17
N ILE A 265 13.35 9.08 -22.02
CA ILE A 265 12.08 9.57 -22.58
C ILE A 265 12.08 9.46 -24.10
N ASN A 266 13.18 9.86 -24.74
CA ASN A 266 13.33 9.75 -26.20
C ASN A 266 13.25 8.29 -26.65
N SER A 267 13.95 7.39 -25.95
CA SER A 267 13.92 5.95 -26.24
C SER A 267 12.52 5.35 -26.12
N LEU A 268 11.75 5.73 -25.09
CA LEU A 268 10.35 5.33 -24.91
C LEU A 268 9.44 5.86 -26.03
N SER A 269 9.65 7.10 -26.44
CA SER A 269 8.87 7.75 -27.51
C SER A 269 9.09 7.07 -28.87
N GLU A 270 10.32 6.62 -29.13
CA GLU A 270 10.68 5.90 -30.35
C GLU A 270 10.28 4.41 -30.31
N ASN A 271 10.17 3.82 -29.12
CA ASN A 271 9.84 2.41 -28.95
C ASN A 271 8.93 2.16 -27.72
N PRO A 272 7.59 2.17 -27.91
CA PRO A 272 6.62 1.91 -26.84
C PRO A 272 6.75 0.53 -26.17
N ASN A 273 7.43 -0.44 -26.78
CA ASN A 273 7.68 -1.74 -26.13
C ASN A 273 8.59 -1.64 -24.89
N LEU A 274 9.20 -0.46 -24.65
CA LEU A 274 10.01 -0.19 -23.46
C LEU A 274 9.18 0.26 -22.24
N ILE A 275 7.85 0.47 -22.38
CA ILE A 275 7.01 0.92 -21.27
C ILE A 275 7.02 -0.10 -20.12
N GLU A 276 6.79 -1.39 -20.39
CA GLU A 276 6.80 -2.43 -19.35
C GLU A 276 8.17 -2.55 -18.64
N PRO A 277 9.31 -2.67 -19.37
CA PRO A 277 10.63 -2.63 -18.73
C PRO A 277 10.92 -1.37 -17.92
N MET A 278 10.45 -0.19 -18.39
CA MET A 278 10.64 1.06 -17.67
C MET A 278 9.90 1.05 -16.33
N VAL A 279 8.66 0.54 -16.31
CA VAL A 279 7.87 0.40 -15.08
C VAL A 279 8.61 -0.47 -14.06
N GLU A 280 9.16 -1.61 -14.49
CA GLU A 280 9.97 -2.49 -13.63
C GLU A 280 11.26 -1.81 -13.13
N GLU A 281 11.91 -1.02 -13.99
CA GLU A 281 13.13 -0.29 -13.61
C GLU A 281 12.85 0.83 -12.60
N VAL A 282 11.72 1.54 -12.72
CA VAL A 282 11.28 2.52 -11.72
C VAL A 282 11.01 1.82 -10.38
N LEU A 283 10.33 0.67 -10.37
CA LEU A 283 10.09 -0.12 -9.16
C LEU A 283 11.40 -0.57 -8.50
N ARG A 284 12.41 -0.95 -9.29
CA ARG A 284 13.73 -1.36 -8.81
C ARG A 284 14.55 -0.18 -8.29
N TYR A 285 14.53 0.94 -9.01
CA TYR A 285 15.41 2.09 -8.76
C TYR A 285 14.87 3.01 -7.66
N GLN A 286 13.56 3.22 -7.62
CA GLN A 286 12.87 4.10 -6.66
C GLN A 286 11.68 3.39 -6.00
N ALA A 287 11.99 2.29 -5.28
CA ALA A 287 10.98 1.47 -4.61
C ALA A 287 10.07 2.32 -3.69
N PRO A 288 8.74 2.33 -3.90
CA PRO A 288 7.82 3.11 -3.05
C PRO A 288 7.82 2.68 -1.58
N ILE A 289 8.13 1.41 -1.32
CA ILE A 289 8.28 0.85 0.02
C ILE A 289 9.76 0.60 0.26
N GLN A 290 10.39 1.49 1.03
CA GLN A 290 11.82 1.42 1.32
C GLN A 290 12.15 0.41 2.43
N ILE A 291 11.23 0.21 3.39
CA ILE A 291 11.46 -0.61 4.58
C ILE A 291 10.22 -1.47 4.86
N ASN A 292 10.46 -2.73 5.24
CA ASN A 292 9.45 -3.63 5.79
C ASN A 292 10.06 -4.40 6.96
N ASN A 293 9.26 -5.12 7.74
CA ASN A 293 9.77 -5.85 8.90
C ASN A 293 9.09 -7.21 9.12
N ARG A 294 9.85 -8.12 9.72
CA ARG A 294 9.43 -9.45 10.17
C ARG A 294 9.89 -9.68 11.60
N ARG A 295 9.23 -10.60 12.28
CA ARG A 295 9.65 -11.08 13.61
C ARG A 295 10.17 -12.50 13.49
N ALA A 296 11.41 -12.74 13.93
CA ALA A 296 11.90 -14.10 14.09
C ALA A 296 11.09 -14.85 15.16
N THR A 297 10.63 -16.06 14.85
CA THR A 297 9.89 -16.93 15.78
C THR A 297 10.79 -17.91 16.51
N SER A 298 12.00 -18.13 16.00
CA SER A 298 13.07 -18.90 16.63
C SER A 298 14.43 -18.27 16.30
N ASP A 299 15.44 -18.60 17.10
CA ASP A 299 16.83 -18.34 16.74
C ASP A 299 17.18 -19.12 15.46
N GLN A 300 18.07 -18.55 14.62
CA GLN A 300 18.57 -19.13 13.37
C GLN A 300 20.05 -19.44 13.48
#